data_AF-A0A849ACM8-F1
#
_entry.id   AF-A0A849ACM8-F1
#
_cell.length_a   1.000
_cell.length_b   1.000
_cell.length_c   1.000
_cell.angle_alpha   90.00
_cell.angle_beta   90.00
_cell.angle_gamma   90.00
#
_symmetry.space_group_name_H-M   'P 1'
#
loop_
_entity.id
_entity.type
_entity.pdbx_description
1 polymer ?
#
loop_
_entity_poly.entity_id
_entity_poly.type
_entity_poly.pdbx_seq_one_letter_code
_entity_poly.pdbx_strand_id
1 'polypeptide(L)'
;MTNTDRRLTGWSTSEVARLAGVSLRTVRYYHEVGLLAEPERRTNGYKAYGALHLIRLLRIRRLTEIGFTLAQIRELDSKGPQADALFRSLDAQLSERIEQLEQIRRDLQQVLSNEVHRGMPPGFADVETAATLTDTDKATLFVLSRLLPEHRQRRLREWLSTAVDSDADADFERLPADAGEAERAELAVRMLPAARAAKQHRPADEAPVAAARDIGLALRDIYNAAQLDVLVRVSRALEAESAEH
;
A
#
# COMPACT_ATOMS: atom_id res chain seq x y z
N MET A 1 46.50 -39.16 38.31
CA MET A 1 46.47 -37.97 37.43
C MET A 1 45.27 -38.10 36.50
N THR A 2 44.13 -37.50 36.87
CA THR A 2 42.86 -37.61 36.15
C THR A 2 42.57 -36.37 35.31
N ASN A 3 41.86 -36.59 34.20
CA ASN A 3 41.60 -35.75 33.02
C ASN A 3 40.80 -34.43 33.29
N THR A 4 40.80 -33.92 34.51
CA THR A 4 39.96 -32.77 34.94
C THR A 4 40.68 -31.43 34.83
N ASP A 5 42.01 -31.42 34.72
CA ASP A 5 42.85 -30.20 34.81
C ASP A 5 42.89 -29.33 33.54
N ARG A 6 42.24 -29.75 32.44
CA ARG A 6 42.32 -29.07 31.13
C ARG A 6 41.15 -28.12 30.82
N ARG A 7 40.20 -27.92 31.75
CA ARG A 7 38.94 -27.18 31.53
C ARG A 7 38.90 -25.72 32.04
N LEU A 8 39.97 -25.18 32.63
CA LEU A 8 39.83 -24.01 33.53
C LEU A 8 40.16 -22.60 32.99
N THR A 9 40.17 -22.31 31.68
CA THR A 9 40.36 -20.91 31.23
C THR A 9 39.54 -20.52 30.00
N GLY A 10 38.20 -20.60 30.06
CA GLY A 10 37.28 -19.97 29.08
C GLY A 10 36.65 -20.86 27.99
N TRP A 11 35.81 -20.28 27.13
CA TRP A 11 35.19 -20.93 25.96
C TRP A 11 35.94 -20.57 24.68
N SER A 12 35.89 -21.44 23.67
CA SER A 12 36.28 -21.08 22.30
C SER A 12 35.27 -20.11 21.67
N THR A 13 35.63 -19.47 20.55
CA THR A 13 34.72 -18.59 19.80
C THR A 13 33.43 -19.30 19.41
N SER A 14 33.52 -20.57 18.97
CA SER A 14 32.36 -21.36 18.57
C SER A 14 31.44 -21.69 19.76
N GLU A 15 32.02 -22.02 20.90
CA GLU A 15 31.26 -22.33 22.12
C GLU A 15 30.58 -21.08 22.69
N VAL A 16 31.28 -19.94 22.78
CA VAL A 16 30.69 -18.71 23.31
C VAL A 16 29.61 -18.16 22.37
N ALA A 17 29.81 -18.26 21.05
CA ALA A 17 28.82 -17.88 20.06
C ALA A 17 27.54 -18.71 20.21
N ARG A 18 27.68 -20.04 20.36
CA ARG A 18 26.56 -20.94 20.61
C ARG A 18 25.84 -20.63 21.91
N LEU A 19 26.56 -20.39 23.00
CA LEU A 19 25.98 -20.06 24.31
C LEU A 19 25.22 -18.72 24.28
N ALA A 20 25.75 -17.73 23.57
CA ALA A 20 25.08 -16.44 23.37
C ALA A 20 23.96 -16.51 22.31
N GLY A 21 23.88 -17.61 21.54
CA GLY A 21 22.99 -17.78 20.40
C GLY A 21 23.19 -16.72 19.32
N VAL A 22 24.45 -16.40 19.01
CA VAL A 22 24.85 -15.52 17.91
C VAL A 22 25.76 -16.27 16.95
N SER A 23 25.92 -15.76 15.72
CA SER A 23 26.84 -16.39 14.77
C SER A 23 28.31 -16.08 15.09
N LEU A 24 29.23 -16.92 14.62
CA LEU A 24 30.67 -16.65 14.65
C LEU A 24 31.03 -15.33 13.94
N ARG A 25 30.29 -14.98 12.88
CA ARG A 25 30.45 -13.70 12.17
C ARG A 25 30.06 -12.53 13.08
N THR A 26 28.99 -12.68 13.85
CA THR A 26 28.53 -11.68 14.82
C THR A 26 29.56 -11.43 15.91
N VAL A 27 30.17 -12.49 16.47
CA VAL A 27 31.23 -12.33 17.49
C VAL A 27 32.44 -11.58 16.91
N ARG A 28 32.88 -11.92 15.69
CA ARG A 28 33.96 -11.19 15.01
C ARG A 28 33.61 -9.73 14.79
N TYR A 29 32.42 -9.47 14.26
CA TYR A 29 31.94 -8.12 14.03
C TYR A 29 31.89 -7.30 15.32
N TYR A 30 31.43 -7.88 16.43
CA TYR A 30 31.42 -7.18 17.72
C TYR A 30 32.81 -6.84 18.25
N HIS A 31 33.84 -7.65 17.94
CA HIS A 31 35.23 -7.24 18.19
C HIS A 31 35.65 -6.09 17.28
N GLU A 32 35.40 -6.20 15.98
CA GLU A 32 35.76 -5.18 14.97
C GLU A 32 35.18 -3.80 15.31
N VAL A 33 33.94 -3.76 15.77
CA VAL A 33 33.25 -2.51 16.13
C VAL A 33 33.42 -2.10 17.59
N GLY A 34 34.34 -2.76 18.32
CA GLY A 34 34.73 -2.42 19.70
C GLY A 34 33.68 -2.72 20.77
N LEU A 35 32.63 -3.48 20.47
CA LEU A 35 31.55 -3.82 21.41
C LEU A 35 31.89 -5.00 22.32
N LEU A 36 32.86 -5.82 21.93
CA LEU A 36 33.36 -6.96 22.69
C LEU A 36 34.89 -6.90 22.73
N ALA A 37 35.48 -6.88 23.93
CA ALA A 37 36.92 -6.93 24.09
C ALA A 37 37.50 -8.24 23.55
N GLU A 38 38.70 -8.20 22.95
CA GLU A 38 39.37 -9.43 22.53
C GLU A 38 39.76 -10.28 23.75
N PRO A 39 39.46 -11.59 23.77
CA PRO A 39 39.85 -12.44 24.88
C PRO A 39 41.35 -12.73 24.88
N GLU A 40 41.86 -13.12 26.04
CA GLU A 40 43.22 -13.65 26.16
C GLU A 40 43.39 -14.91 25.29
N ARG A 41 44.64 -15.12 24.84
CA ARG A 41 45.02 -16.34 24.14
C ARG A 41 45.52 -17.37 25.16
N ARG A 42 45.04 -18.59 25.03
CA ARG A 42 45.56 -19.74 25.78
C ARG A 42 46.98 -20.05 25.36
N THR A 43 47.66 -20.84 26.19
CA THR A 43 49.00 -21.40 25.92
C THR A 43 49.10 -22.19 24.60
N ASN A 44 47.97 -22.70 24.09
CA ASN A 44 47.88 -23.38 22.80
C ASN A 44 47.53 -22.45 21.61
N GLY A 45 47.52 -21.12 21.82
CA GLY A 45 47.26 -20.10 20.80
C GLY A 45 45.78 -19.78 20.53
N TYR A 46 44.84 -20.52 21.12
CA TYR A 46 43.40 -20.30 20.89
C TYR A 46 42.81 -19.22 21.81
N LYS A 47 41.84 -18.44 21.29
CA LYS A 47 41.06 -17.44 22.05
C LYS A 47 40.28 -18.10 23.20
N ALA A 48 40.31 -17.50 24.39
CA ALA A 48 39.63 -17.96 25.61
C ALA A 48 38.62 -16.95 26.15
N TYR A 49 37.35 -17.12 25.81
CA TYR A 49 36.27 -16.25 26.27
C TYR A 49 35.85 -16.60 27.70
N GLY A 50 36.03 -15.69 28.65
CA GLY A 50 35.51 -15.83 30.02
C GLY A 50 34.02 -15.48 30.19
N ALA A 51 33.52 -15.63 31.42
CA ALA A 51 32.14 -15.30 31.80
C ALA A 51 31.72 -13.86 31.43
N LEU A 52 32.59 -12.88 31.63
CA LEU A 52 32.30 -11.48 31.30
C LEU A 52 32.06 -11.27 29.79
N HIS A 53 32.75 -12.02 28.92
CA HIS A 53 32.51 -11.95 27.48
C HIS A 53 31.14 -12.53 27.12
N LEU A 54 30.74 -13.64 27.76
CA LEU A 54 29.42 -14.23 27.54
C LEU A 54 28.31 -13.31 28.03
N ILE A 55 28.43 -12.75 29.24
CA ILE A 55 27.48 -11.77 29.79
C ILE A 55 27.35 -10.59 28.83
N ARG A 56 28.48 -10.10 28.31
CA ARG A 56 28.49 -9.00 27.35
C ARG A 56 27.74 -9.34 26.06
N LEU A 57 28.00 -10.52 25.48
CA LEU A 57 27.31 -11.00 24.29
C LEU A 57 25.80 -11.13 24.51
N LEU A 58 25.39 -11.70 25.65
CA LEU A 58 23.97 -11.83 26.03
C LEU A 58 23.30 -10.46 26.18
N ARG A 59 23.99 -9.49 26.78
CA ARG A 59 23.47 -8.11 26.93
C ARG A 59 23.31 -7.41 25.59
N ILE A 60 24.31 -7.48 24.71
CA ILE A 60 24.21 -6.91 23.36
C ILE A 60 23.03 -7.53 22.63
N ARG A 61 22.92 -8.87 22.65
CA ARG A 61 21.82 -9.59 22.00
C ARG A 61 20.46 -9.12 22.51
N ARG A 62 20.26 -9.07 23.83
CA ARG A 62 19.00 -8.64 24.44
C ARG A 62 18.61 -7.22 24.01
N LEU A 63 19.57 -6.29 23.99
CA LEU A 63 19.32 -4.91 23.59
C LEU A 63 18.99 -4.81 22.08
N THR A 64 19.69 -5.56 21.23
CA THR A 64 19.36 -5.62 19.80
C THR A 64 17.98 -6.23 19.53
N GLU A 65 17.56 -7.23 20.32
CA GLU A 65 16.22 -7.83 20.22
C GLU A 65 15.10 -6.84 20.61
N ILE A 66 15.38 -5.90 21.52
CA ILE A 66 14.44 -4.84 21.90
C ILE A 66 14.40 -3.69 20.87
N GLY A 67 15.38 -3.63 19.96
CA GLY A 67 15.43 -2.63 18.88
C GLY A 67 16.55 -1.61 19.01
N PHE A 68 17.46 -1.74 19.98
CA PHE A 68 18.64 -0.88 20.03
C PHE A 68 19.60 -1.20 18.88
N THR A 69 20.12 -0.14 18.26
CA THR A 69 21.25 -0.25 17.34
C THR A 69 22.56 -0.48 18.09
N LEU A 70 23.55 -1.09 17.42
CA LEU A 70 24.89 -1.29 18.00
C LEU A 70 25.57 0.02 18.41
N ALA A 71 25.26 1.13 17.72
CA ALA A 71 25.76 2.46 18.07
C ALA A 71 25.18 2.94 19.40
N GLN A 72 23.87 2.81 19.61
CA GLN A 72 23.23 3.16 20.87
C GLN A 72 23.69 2.25 22.02
N ILE A 73 24.01 0.98 21.75
CA ILE A 73 24.57 0.07 22.76
C ILE A 73 25.96 0.56 23.22
N ARG A 74 26.83 1.01 22.30
CA ARG A 74 28.10 1.64 22.70
C ARG A 74 27.88 2.90 23.53
N GLU A 75 26.91 3.72 23.14
CA GLU A 75 26.56 4.94 23.87
C GLU A 75 26.08 4.62 25.31
N LEU A 76 25.24 3.59 25.47
CA LEU A 76 24.78 3.10 26.77
C LEU A 76 25.95 2.74 27.69
N ASP A 77 26.99 2.09 27.16
CA ASP A 77 28.16 1.73 27.96
C ASP A 77 28.97 2.94 28.41
N SER A 78 28.97 4.02 27.61
CA SER A 78 29.70 5.26 27.93
C SER A 78 28.95 6.18 28.90
N LYS A 79 27.62 6.08 28.98
CA LYS A 79 26.76 7.07 29.64
C LYS A 79 26.29 6.72 31.06
N GLY A 80 26.54 5.50 31.53
CA GLY A 80 26.23 5.10 32.91
C GLY A 80 24.78 5.45 33.34
N PRO A 81 24.55 6.25 34.40
CA PRO A 81 23.21 6.63 34.88
C PRO A 81 22.33 7.37 33.86
N GLN A 82 22.88 7.92 32.77
CA GLN A 82 22.09 8.57 31.72
C GLN A 82 21.51 7.57 30.71
N ALA A 83 21.74 6.27 30.89
CA ALA A 83 21.19 5.20 30.05
C ALA A 83 19.66 5.23 29.95
N ASP A 84 18.97 5.64 31.02
CA ASP A 84 17.51 5.69 31.08
C ASP A 84 16.90 6.60 30.00
N ALA A 85 17.61 7.66 29.59
CA ALA A 85 17.15 8.55 28.54
C ALA A 85 17.06 7.85 27.17
N LEU A 86 18.01 6.95 26.88
CA LEU A 86 18.02 6.18 25.64
C LEU A 86 16.88 5.15 25.62
N PHE A 87 16.57 4.52 26.75
CA PHE A 87 15.41 3.63 26.87
C PHE A 87 14.09 4.39 26.69
N ARG A 88 13.91 5.52 27.37
CA ARG A 88 12.72 6.36 27.21
C ARG A 88 12.55 6.88 25.78
N SER A 89 13.66 7.23 25.11
CA SER A 89 13.62 7.66 23.71
C SER A 89 13.19 6.53 22.77
N LEU A 90 13.68 5.30 22.99
CA LEU A 90 13.26 4.14 22.19
C LEU A 90 11.78 3.80 22.43
N ASP A 91 11.34 3.84 23.68
CA ASP A 91 9.94 3.59 24.06
C ASP A 91 8.97 4.59 23.40
N ALA A 92 9.33 5.88 23.40
CA ALA A 92 8.57 6.91 22.71
C ALA A 92 8.50 6.68 21.18
N GLN A 93 9.62 6.31 20.54
CA GLN A 93 9.65 6.01 19.11
C GLN A 93 8.81 4.77 18.76
N LEU A 94 8.84 3.74 19.59
CA LEU A 94 8.00 2.54 19.41
C LEU A 94 6.52 2.88 19.56
N SER A 95 6.17 3.72 20.55
CA SER A 95 4.79 4.16 20.77
C SER A 95 4.26 4.94 19.56
N GLU A 96 5.02 5.91 19.04
CA GLU A 96 4.66 6.65 17.83
C GLU A 96 4.49 5.70 16.63
N ARG A 97 5.37 4.71 16.49
CA ARG A 97 5.28 3.76 15.38
C ARG A 97 4.04 2.85 15.51
N ILE A 98 3.67 2.45 16.72
CA ILE A 98 2.45 1.68 16.99
C ILE A 98 1.23 2.51 16.59
N GLU A 99 1.14 3.77 17.03
CA GLU A 99 0.02 4.66 16.68
C GLU A 99 -0.12 4.82 15.16
N GLN A 100 0.99 5.01 14.45
CA GLN A 100 1.00 5.06 12.97
C GLN A 100 0.49 3.76 12.34
N LEU A 101 0.96 2.60 12.82
CA LEU A 101 0.54 1.29 12.30
C LEU A 101 -0.95 1.01 12.60
N GLU A 102 -1.45 1.44 13.76
CA GLU A 102 -2.86 1.33 14.12
C GLU A 102 -3.75 2.23 13.26
N GLN A 103 -3.28 3.44 12.91
CA GLN A 103 -3.97 4.31 11.96
C GLN A 103 -4.04 3.66 10.57
N ILE A 104 -2.91 3.19 10.03
CA ILE A 104 -2.87 2.50 8.74
C ILE A 104 -3.81 1.28 8.73
N ARG A 105 -3.84 0.52 9.84
CA ARG A 105 -4.75 -0.62 9.98
C ARG A 105 -6.22 -0.18 9.98
N ARG A 106 -6.58 0.92 10.64
CA ARG A 106 -7.95 1.46 10.62
C ARG A 106 -8.35 1.88 9.21
N ASP A 107 -7.47 2.56 8.48
CA ASP A 107 -7.71 2.98 7.09
C ASP A 107 -7.90 1.75 6.18
N LEU A 108 -7.04 0.73 6.34
CA LEU A 108 -7.20 -0.55 5.62
C LEU A 108 -8.54 -1.22 5.95
N GLN A 109 -8.95 -1.23 7.22
CA GLN A 109 -10.23 -1.81 7.62
C GLN A 109 -11.42 -1.05 7.02
N GLN A 110 -11.35 0.28 6.87
CA GLN A 110 -12.38 1.07 6.19
C GLN A 110 -12.47 0.72 4.70
N VAL A 111 -11.32 0.51 4.03
CA VAL A 111 -11.30 0.02 2.64
C VAL A 111 -11.87 -1.39 2.54
N LEU A 112 -11.59 -2.26 3.51
CA LEU A 112 -12.03 -3.65 3.50
C LEU A 112 -13.49 -3.84 3.90
N SER A 113 -14.03 -3.06 4.86
CA SER A 113 -15.43 -3.16 5.33
C SER A 113 -16.45 -2.74 4.26
N ASN A 114 -15.96 -2.10 3.22
CA ASN A 114 -16.73 -1.47 2.19
C ASN A 114 -16.58 -2.25 0.88
N GLU A 115 -16.98 -3.52 0.81
CA GLU A 115 -16.87 -4.33 -0.43
C GLU A 115 -17.62 -3.71 -1.61
N VAL A 116 -18.71 -2.99 -1.34
CA VAL A 116 -19.42 -2.15 -2.32
C VAL A 116 -18.55 -0.98 -2.83
N HIS A 117 -17.68 -0.43 -1.98
CA HIS A 117 -16.79 0.70 -2.30
C HIS A 117 -15.33 0.28 -2.60
N ARG A 118 -14.99 -1.01 -2.55
CA ARG A 118 -13.73 -1.53 -3.09
C ARG A 118 -13.79 -1.35 -4.61
N GLY A 119 -13.15 -0.29 -5.10
CA GLY A 119 -13.27 0.15 -6.49
C GLY A 119 -13.81 1.57 -6.66
N MET A 120 -14.20 2.27 -5.59
CA MET A 120 -14.65 3.66 -5.67
C MET A 120 -13.54 4.65 -5.26
N PRO A 121 -13.38 5.76 -5.99
CA PRO A 121 -12.42 6.81 -5.62
C PRO A 121 -12.86 7.59 -4.36
N PRO A 122 -11.91 8.26 -3.67
CA PRO A 122 -12.22 9.13 -2.53
C PRO A 122 -13.33 10.13 -2.86
N GLY A 123 -14.29 10.29 -1.94
CA GLY A 123 -15.44 11.17 -2.11
C GLY A 123 -16.64 10.58 -2.84
N PHE A 124 -16.49 9.42 -3.50
CA PHE A 124 -17.58 8.70 -4.20
C PHE A 124 -18.10 7.49 -3.41
N ALA A 125 -17.53 7.19 -2.23
CA ALA A 125 -17.99 6.08 -1.39
C ALA A 125 -19.43 6.26 -0.92
N ASP A 126 -19.88 7.47 -0.61
CA ASP A 126 -21.23 7.68 -0.05
C ASP A 126 -22.35 7.73 -1.11
N VAL A 127 -22.05 7.39 -2.37
CA VAL A 127 -23.05 7.38 -3.45
C VAL A 127 -23.96 6.16 -3.28
N GLU A 128 -25.27 6.37 -3.09
CA GLU A 128 -26.25 5.30 -2.84
C GLU A 128 -26.29 4.24 -3.96
N THR A 129 -26.01 4.63 -5.20
CA THR A 129 -25.93 3.74 -6.37
C THR A 129 -24.59 3.00 -6.48
N ALA A 130 -23.64 3.18 -5.56
CA ALA A 130 -22.33 2.53 -5.64
C ALA A 130 -22.39 0.99 -5.65
N ALA A 131 -23.47 0.40 -5.11
CA ALA A 131 -23.72 -1.04 -5.13
C ALA A 131 -24.16 -1.58 -6.49
N THR A 132 -24.72 -0.73 -7.35
CA THR A 132 -25.21 -1.11 -8.69
C THR A 132 -24.18 -0.82 -9.79
N LEU A 133 -23.14 -0.02 -9.48
CA LEU A 133 -22.06 0.25 -10.43
C LEU A 133 -21.24 -1.01 -10.74
N THR A 134 -20.99 -1.21 -12.02
CA THR A 134 -20.11 -2.27 -12.52
C THR A 134 -18.64 -1.98 -12.17
N ASP A 135 -17.78 -2.98 -12.31
CA ASP A 135 -16.33 -2.80 -12.13
C ASP A 135 -15.74 -1.84 -13.18
N THR A 136 -16.31 -1.81 -14.39
CA THR A 136 -15.95 -0.89 -15.47
C THR A 136 -16.37 0.54 -15.17
N ASP A 137 -17.56 0.75 -14.59
CA ASP A 137 -18.01 2.07 -14.12
C ASP A 137 -17.09 2.58 -13.01
N LYS A 138 -16.76 1.71 -12.06
CA LYS A 138 -15.83 2.00 -10.95
C LYS A 138 -14.44 2.40 -11.46
N ALA A 139 -13.89 1.67 -12.41
CA ALA A 139 -12.62 1.99 -13.06
C ALA A 139 -12.66 3.34 -13.80
N THR A 140 -13.76 3.60 -14.51
CA THR A 140 -14.00 4.87 -15.20
C THR A 140 -14.08 6.03 -14.21
N LEU A 141 -14.80 5.86 -13.10
CA LEU A 141 -14.90 6.87 -12.05
C LEU A 141 -13.56 7.19 -11.40
N PHE A 142 -12.68 6.20 -11.22
CA PHE A 142 -11.31 6.43 -10.73
C PHE A 142 -10.49 7.33 -11.66
N VAL A 143 -10.59 7.11 -12.97
CA VAL A 143 -9.92 7.95 -13.96
C VAL A 143 -10.50 9.36 -13.91
N LEU A 144 -11.82 9.47 -13.91
CA LEU A 144 -12.51 10.76 -13.90
C LEU A 144 -12.27 11.54 -12.61
N SER A 145 -12.25 10.90 -11.44
CA SER A 145 -11.95 11.57 -10.16
C SER A 145 -10.52 12.11 -10.11
N ARG A 146 -9.59 11.54 -10.87
CA ARG A 146 -8.21 12.04 -10.93
C ARG A 146 -8.05 13.20 -11.91
N LEU A 147 -8.76 13.14 -13.04
CA LEU A 147 -8.55 14.06 -14.17
C LEU A 147 -9.54 15.23 -14.17
N LEU A 148 -10.68 15.12 -13.48
CA LEU A 148 -11.67 16.20 -13.40
C LEU A 148 -11.40 17.12 -12.19
N PRO A 149 -11.60 18.44 -12.32
CA PRO A 149 -11.58 19.37 -11.19
C PRO A 149 -12.67 19.06 -10.14
N GLU A 150 -12.42 19.42 -8.87
CA GLU A 150 -13.32 19.18 -7.72
C GLU A 150 -14.78 19.62 -7.93
N HIS A 151 -15.01 20.78 -8.57
CA HIS A 151 -16.36 21.25 -8.86
C HIS A 151 -17.13 20.33 -9.83
N ARG A 152 -16.42 19.64 -10.73
CA ARG A 152 -17.02 18.66 -11.65
C ARG A 152 -17.21 17.31 -10.99
N GLN A 153 -16.28 16.90 -10.13
CA GLN A 153 -16.46 15.68 -9.33
C GLN A 153 -17.69 15.76 -8.43
N ARG A 154 -17.94 16.91 -7.79
CA ARG A 154 -19.17 17.15 -7.01
C ARG A 154 -20.43 16.92 -7.85
N ARG A 155 -20.50 17.51 -9.03
CA ARG A 155 -21.64 17.33 -9.95
C ARG A 155 -21.77 15.91 -10.48
N LEU A 156 -20.66 15.24 -10.77
CA LEU A 156 -20.67 13.84 -11.18
C LEU A 156 -21.27 12.93 -10.10
N ARG A 157 -20.97 13.21 -8.82
CA ARG A 157 -21.57 12.50 -7.68
C ARG A 157 -23.07 12.72 -7.58
N GLU A 158 -23.52 13.97 -7.69
CA GLU A 158 -24.95 14.31 -7.72
C GLU A 158 -25.65 13.57 -8.87
N TRP A 159 -25.06 13.55 -10.06
CA TRP A 159 -25.60 12.79 -11.19
C TRP A 159 -25.69 11.29 -10.91
N LEU A 160 -24.62 10.66 -10.41
CA LEU A 160 -24.62 9.23 -10.08
C LEU A 160 -25.70 8.86 -9.05
N SER A 161 -25.99 9.74 -8.08
CA SER A 161 -27.07 9.51 -7.11
C SER A 161 -28.48 9.56 -7.71
N THR A 162 -28.62 10.07 -8.94
CA THR A 162 -29.88 10.17 -9.68
C THR A 162 -29.96 9.23 -10.88
N ALA A 163 -28.87 8.55 -11.21
CA ALA A 163 -28.81 7.61 -12.33
C ALA A 163 -29.67 6.38 -12.01
N VAL A 164 -30.59 6.08 -12.91
CA VAL A 164 -31.45 4.90 -12.82
C VAL A 164 -30.80 3.78 -13.62
N ASP A 165 -30.61 2.64 -12.97
CA ASP A 165 -30.08 1.41 -13.58
C ASP A 165 -30.99 0.96 -14.73
N SER A 166 -30.41 0.58 -15.87
CA SER A 166 -31.16 0.14 -17.04
C SER A 166 -30.66 -1.20 -17.56
N ASP A 167 -31.58 -2.03 -18.09
CA ASP A 167 -31.21 -3.31 -18.73
C ASP A 167 -30.20 -3.12 -19.89
N ALA A 168 -30.14 -1.91 -20.48
CA ALA A 168 -29.17 -1.57 -21.50
C ALA A 168 -27.73 -1.44 -20.95
N ASP A 169 -27.56 -1.00 -19.70
CA ASP A 169 -26.23 -0.87 -19.08
C ASP A 169 -25.62 -2.25 -18.81
N ALA A 170 -26.44 -3.20 -18.34
CA ALA A 170 -26.02 -4.58 -18.15
C ALA A 170 -25.71 -5.33 -19.46
N ASP A 171 -26.40 -4.99 -20.56
CA ASP A 171 -26.10 -5.53 -21.89
C ASP A 171 -24.85 -4.89 -22.50
N PHE A 172 -24.62 -3.59 -22.25
CA PHE A 172 -23.42 -2.89 -22.67
C PHE A 172 -22.15 -3.43 -22.02
N GLU A 173 -22.21 -3.78 -20.73
CA GLU A 173 -21.08 -4.36 -20.02
C GLU A 173 -20.68 -5.75 -20.57
N ARG A 174 -21.66 -6.54 -21.00
CA ARG A 174 -21.45 -7.90 -21.53
C ARG A 174 -21.17 -7.94 -23.03
N LEU A 175 -21.18 -6.80 -23.70
CA LEU A 175 -21.02 -6.71 -25.16
C LEU A 175 -19.62 -7.20 -25.56
N PRO A 176 -19.51 -8.28 -26.37
CA PRO A 176 -18.21 -8.83 -26.75
C PRO A 176 -17.51 -7.92 -27.78
N ALA A 177 -16.18 -7.98 -27.82
CA ALA A 177 -15.37 -7.13 -28.70
C ALA A 177 -15.66 -7.35 -30.20
N ASP A 178 -16.16 -8.53 -30.58
CA ASP A 178 -16.54 -8.95 -31.93
C ASP A 178 -18.06 -8.88 -32.20
N ALA A 179 -18.83 -8.22 -31.32
CA ALA A 179 -20.27 -8.02 -31.46
C ALA A 179 -20.66 -7.50 -32.85
N GLY A 180 -21.80 -7.93 -33.37
CA GLY A 180 -22.25 -7.57 -34.72
C GLY A 180 -22.65 -6.10 -34.87
N GLU A 181 -22.64 -5.58 -36.10
CA GLU A 181 -23.07 -4.19 -36.38
C GLU A 181 -24.49 -3.90 -35.92
N ALA A 182 -25.42 -4.83 -36.16
CA ALA A 182 -26.82 -4.69 -35.76
C ALA A 182 -26.98 -4.63 -34.23
N GLU A 183 -26.25 -5.46 -33.51
CA GLU A 183 -26.26 -5.53 -32.04
C GLU A 183 -25.73 -4.24 -31.42
N ARG A 184 -24.59 -3.73 -31.92
CA ARG A 184 -24.04 -2.43 -31.47
C ARG A 184 -25.00 -1.28 -31.77
N ALA A 185 -25.61 -1.26 -32.95
CA ALA A 185 -26.54 -0.21 -33.33
C ALA A 185 -27.82 -0.21 -32.47
N GLU A 186 -28.40 -1.38 -32.23
CA GLU A 186 -29.58 -1.54 -31.38
C GLU A 186 -29.30 -1.12 -29.94
N LEU A 187 -28.18 -1.56 -29.38
CA LEU A 187 -27.77 -1.22 -28.02
C LEU A 187 -27.55 0.30 -27.87
N ALA A 188 -26.90 0.95 -28.85
CA ALA A 188 -26.74 2.40 -28.84
C ALA A 188 -28.07 3.14 -28.75
N VAL A 189 -29.09 2.69 -29.50
CA VAL A 189 -30.45 3.28 -29.45
C VAL A 189 -31.08 3.07 -28.08
N ARG A 190 -30.95 1.88 -27.50
CA ARG A 190 -31.49 1.55 -26.17
C ARG A 190 -30.85 2.38 -25.05
N MET A 191 -29.60 2.80 -25.21
CA MET A 191 -28.90 3.66 -24.23
C MET A 191 -29.25 5.16 -24.37
N LEU A 192 -29.86 5.60 -25.48
CA LEU A 192 -30.16 7.02 -25.70
C LEU A 192 -31.04 7.66 -24.61
N PRO A 193 -32.10 7.03 -24.08
CA PRO A 193 -32.92 7.63 -23.02
C PRO A 193 -32.10 7.96 -21.76
N ALA A 194 -31.28 7.02 -21.30
CA ALA A 194 -30.38 7.23 -20.16
C ALA A 194 -29.34 8.31 -20.46
N ALA A 195 -28.76 8.29 -21.67
CA ALA A 195 -27.78 9.27 -22.10
C ALA A 195 -28.37 10.70 -22.22
N ARG A 196 -29.63 10.84 -22.64
CA ARG A 196 -30.36 12.13 -22.67
C ARG A 196 -30.62 12.65 -21.27
N ALA A 197 -31.09 11.80 -20.37
CA ALA A 197 -31.26 12.15 -18.96
C ALA A 197 -29.92 12.62 -18.35
N ALA A 198 -28.83 11.92 -18.66
CA ALA A 198 -27.49 12.32 -18.24
C ALA A 198 -27.04 13.65 -18.85
N LYS A 199 -27.30 13.89 -20.14
CA LYS A 199 -26.94 15.13 -20.85
C LYS A 199 -27.66 16.35 -20.28
N GLN A 200 -28.94 16.24 -19.91
CA GLN A 200 -29.69 17.33 -19.27
C GLN A 200 -29.06 17.79 -17.94
N HIS A 201 -28.35 16.89 -17.26
CA HIS A 201 -27.68 17.15 -15.99
C HIS A 201 -26.16 17.38 -16.16
N ARG A 202 -25.63 17.25 -17.39
CA ARG A 202 -24.21 17.45 -17.74
C ARG A 202 -23.80 18.92 -17.51
N PRO A 203 -22.59 19.19 -17.01
CA PRO A 203 -22.10 20.56 -16.91
C PRO A 203 -21.93 21.19 -18.29
N ALA A 204 -22.31 22.47 -18.41
CA ALA A 204 -22.16 23.25 -19.64
C ALA A 204 -20.69 23.50 -20.03
N ASP A 205 -19.74 23.39 -19.10
CA ASP A 205 -18.32 23.58 -19.39
C ASP A 205 -17.66 22.28 -19.89
N GLU A 206 -17.06 22.34 -21.07
CA GLU A 206 -16.22 21.27 -21.63
C GLU A 206 -15.00 20.99 -20.75
N ALA A 207 -14.60 19.72 -20.64
CA ALA A 207 -13.35 19.39 -19.94
C ALA A 207 -12.19 20.12 -20.62
N PRO A 208 -11.19 20.64 -19.87
CA PRO A 208 -10.00 21.19 -20.50
C PRO A 208 -9.47 20.19 -21.54
N VAL A 209 -9.15 20.65 -22.75
CA VAL A 209 -8.75 19.78 -23.88
C VAL A 209 -7.65 18.79 -23.50
N ALA A 210 -6.76 19.17 -22.58
CA ALA A 210 -5.74 18.30 -22.00
C ALA A 210 -6.33 17.08 -21.26
N ALA A 211 -7.33 17.28 -20.39
CA ALA A 211 -8.02 16.19 -19.69
C ALA A 211 -8.83 15.31 -20.65
N ALA A 212 -9.40 15.88 -21.72
CA ALA A 212 -10.17 15.12 -22.70
C ALA A 212 -9.32 14.07 -23.44
N ARG A 213 -8.07 14.40 -23.78
CA ARG A 213 -7.12 13.45 -24.39
C ARG A 213 -6.81 12.28 -23.46
N ASP A 214 -6.47 12.58 -22.20
CA ASP A 214 -6.04 11.57 -21.24
C ASP A 214 -7.21 10.66 -20.81
N ILE A 215 -8.41 11.23 -20.67
CA ILE A 215 -9.65 10.47 -20.48
C ILE A 215 -9.87 9.56 -21.69
N GLY A 216 -9.76 10.07 -22.92
CA GLY A 216 -9.96 9.27 -24.13
C GLY A 216 -8.92 8.16 -24.37
N LEU A 217 -7.74 8.24 -23.74
CA LEU A 217 -6.77 7.14 -23.72
C LEU A 217 -7.18 6.08 -22.69
N ALA A 218 -7.49 6.51 -21.46
CA ALA A 218 -7.91 5.59 -20.41
C ALA A 218 -9.19 4.82 -20.76
N LEU A 219 -10.18 5.48 -21.38
CA LEU A 219 -11.41 4.80 -21.81
C LEU A 219 -11.15 3.75 -22.89
N ARG A 220 -10.11 3.89 -23.72
CA ARG A 220 -9.75 2.88 -24.72
C ARG A 220 -9.13 1.62 -24.12
N ASP A 221 -8.49 1.75 -22.97
CA ASP A 221 -7.92 0.61 -22.24
C ASP A 221 -8.98 -0.06 -21.34
N ILE A 222 -10.01 0.68 -20.94
CA ILE A 222 -11.13 0.20 -20.11
C ILE A 222 -12.19 -0.51 -20.96
N TYR A 223 -12.60 0.07 -22.09
CA TYR A 223 -13.67 -0.45 -22.94
C TYR A 223 -13.12 -1.20 -24.16
N ASN A 224 -13.82 -2.26 -24.55
CA ASN A 224 -13.49 -2.95 -25.79
C ASN A 224 -13.94 -2.18 -27.05
N ALA A 225 -13.53 -2.63 -28.23
CA ALA A 225 -13.81 -1.95 -29.49
C ALA A 225 -15.31 -1.78 -29.80
N ALA A 226 -16.14 -2.77 -29.46
CA ALA A 226 -17.58 -2.71 -29.67
C ALA A 226 -18.26 -1.73 -28.71
N GLN A 227 -17.86 -1.74 -27.43
CA GLN A 227 -18.34 -0.80 -26.41
C GLN A 227 -17.99 0.65 -26.78
N LEU A 228 -16.76 0.90 -27.22
CA LEU A 228 -16.34 2.22 -27.70
C LEU A 228 -17.17 2.71 -28.90
N ASP A 229 -17.47 1.82 -29.86
CA ASP A 229 -18.31 2.15 -31.02
C ASP A 229 -19.73 2.55 -30.58
N VAL A 230 -20.32 1.82 -29.62
CA VAL A 230 -21.62 2.15 -29.03
C VAL A 230 -21.60 3.53 -28.36
N LEU A 231 -20.59 3.82 -27.52
CA LEU A 231 -20.45 5.13 -26.86
C LEU A 231 -20.30 6.27 -27.88
N VAL A 232 -19.54 6.06 -28.96
CA VAL A 232 -19.39 7.03 -30.06
C VAL A 232 -20.71 7.28 -30.78
N ARG A 233 -21.51 6.24 -31.04
CA ARG A 233 -22.84 6.37 -31.66
C ARG A 233 -23.79 7.18 -30.78
N VAL A 234 -23.83 6.90 -29.48
CA VAL A 234 -24.62 7.64 -28.50
C VAL A 234 -24.19 9.12 -28.48
N SER A 235 -22.88 9.39 -28.43
CA SER A 235 -22.36 10.78 -28.47
C SER A 235 -22.78 11.52 -29.73
N ARG A 236 -22.63 10.91 -30.91
CA ARG A 236 -23.01 11.52 -32.20
C ARG A 236 -24.50 11.80 -32.31
N ALA A 237 -25.33 10.86 -31.84
CA ALA A 237 -26.78 11.05 -31.83
C ALA A 237 -27.19 12.24 -30.95
N LEU A 238 -26.57 12.35 -29.76
CA LEU A 238 -26.79 13.50 -28.88
C LEU A 238 -26.29 14.82 -29.47
N GLU A 239 -25.17 14.84 -30.20
CA GLU A 239 -24.65 16.03 -30.87
C GLU A 239 -25.58 16.50 -31.99
N ALA A 240 -26.10 15.57 -32.80
CA ALA A 240 -27.05 15.86 -33.87
C ALA A 240 -28.34 16.53 -33.34
N GLU A 241 -28.90 16.03 -32.22
CA GLU A 241 -30.08 16.61 -31.56
C GLU A 241 -29.86 18.05 -31.07
N SER A 242 -28.61 18.41 -30.74
CA SER A 242 -28.24 19.77 -30.30
C SER A 242 -27.96 20.74 -31.44
N ALA A 243 -27.72 20.25 -32.66
CA ALA A 243 -27.52 21.10 -33.84
C ALA A 243 -28.85 21.52 -34.50
N GLU A 244 -29.96 20.84 -34.17
CA GLU A 244 -31.30 21.11 -34.68
C GLU A 244 -32.12 22.08 -33.81
N HIS A 245 -31.64 22.45 -32.62
CA HIS A 245 -32.26 23.38 -31.66
C HIS A 245 -31.44 24.66 -31.51
#